data_AF-A0A1Z8Z1U9-F1
#
_entry.id   AF-A0A1Z8Z1U9-F1
#
_cell.length_a   1.000
_cell.length_b   1.000
_cell.length_c   1.000
_cell.angle_alpha   90.00
_cell.angle_beta   90.00
_cell.angle_gamma   90.00
#
_symmetry.space_group_name_H-M   'P 1'
#
loop_
_entity.id
_entity.type
_entity.pdbx_description
1 polymer ?
#
loop_
_entity_poly.entity_id
_entity_poly.type
_entity_poly.pdbx_seq_one_letter_code
_entity_poly.pdbx_strand_id
1 'polypeptide(L)' 'MAKYRKLKNGEEAEELDSSVQLIIKTKCPTKWIIEDLETGQRYRANGTTEIGTMFDPIDY' A
#
# COMPACT_ATOMS: atom_id res chain seq x y z
N MET A 1 9.48 22.77 -4.60
CA MET A 1 8.06 22.64 -5.00
C MET A 1 7.64 21.25 -4.60
N ALA A 2 6.54 21.11 -3.84
CA ALA A 2 6.00 19.80 -3.52
C ALA A 2 5.57 19.11 -4.82
N LYS A 3 5.90 17.82 -4.95
CA LYS A 3 5.45 16.97 -6.06
C LYS A 3 4.16 16.27 -5.64
N TYR A 4 3.26 16.06 -6.57
CA TYR A 4 1.98 15.41 -6.31
C TYR A 4 1.73 14.31 -7.33
N ARG A 5 1.05 13.24 -6.90
CA ARG A 5 0.56 12.16 -7.75
C ARG A 5 -0.95 12.17 -7.83
N LYS A 6 -1.50 11.89 -9.02
CA LYS A 6 -2.93 11.80 -9.24
C LYS A 6 -3.44 10.41 -8.90
N LEU A 7 -4.45 10.34 -8.06
CA LEU A 7 -5.12 9.11 -7.68
C LEU A 7 -6.26 8.79 -8.66
N LYS A 8 -6.74 7.53 -8.68
CA LYS A 8 -7.85 7.11 -9.56
C LYS A 8 -9.16 7.86 -9.32
N ASN A 9 -9.37 8.37 -8.11
CA ASN A 9 -10.57 9.14 -7.75
C ASN A 9 -10.46 10.63 -8.13
N GLY A 10 -9.34 11.08 -8.70
CA GLY A 10 -9.09 12.46 -9.09
C GLY A 10 -8.46 13.33 -8.00
N GLU A 11 -8.25 12.80 -6.79
CA GLU A 11 -7.49 13.47 -5.73
C GLU A 11 -5.98 13.44 -6.00
N GLU A 12 -5.23 14.25 -5.24
CA GLU A 12 -3.79 14.36 -5.34
C GLU A 12 -3.12 13.98 -4.01
N ALA A 13 -2.07 13.15 -4.07
CA ALA A 13 -1.25 12.76 -2.92
C ALA A 13 0.15 13.38 -3.03
N GLU A 14 0.66 13.96 -1.94
CA GLU A 14 2.01 14.53 -1.89
C GLU A 14 3.08 13.44 -1.98
N GLU A 15 4.03 13.61 -2.90
CA GLU A 15 5.21 12.77 -3.03
C GLU A 15 6.32 13.32 -2.13
N LEU A 16 6.71 12.52 -1.14
CA LEU A 16 7.81 12.83 -0.23
C LEU A 16 9.16 12.67 -0.93
N ASP A 17 10.13 13.51 -0.57
CA ASP A 17 11.49 13.47 -1.16
C ASP A 17 12.28 12.19 -0.82
N SER A 18 11.88 11.48 0.24
CA SER A 18 12.52 10.26 0.70
C SER A 18 11.49 9.17 1.03
N SER A 19 11.86 7.90 0.79
CA SER A 19 11.03 6.76 1.14
C SER A 19 10.74 6.72 2.65
N VAL A 20 9.49 6.44 3.01
CA VAL A 20 9.05 6.22 4.39
C VAL A 20 8.54 4.80 4.58
N GLN A 21 8.57 4.31 5.81
CA GLN A 21 8.03 2.99 6.14
C GLN A 21 6.53 3.07 6.45
N LEU A 22 5.73 2.28 5.75
CA LEU A 22 4.33 2.04 6.10
C LEU A 22 4.24 0.77 6.96
N ILE A 23 3.81 0.90 8.22
CA ILE A 23 3.78 -0.21 9.19
C ILE A 23 2.34 -0.49 9.63
N ILE A 24 1.87 -1.71 9.38
CA ILE A 24 0.57 -2.20 9.87
C ILE A 24 0.83 -3.14 11.05
N LYS A 25 0.41 -2.75 12.27
CA LYS A 25 0.50 -3.61 13.46
C LYS A 25 -0.79 -4.40 13.63
N THR A 26 -0.70 -5.73 13.57
CA THR A 26 -1.89 -6.59 13.70
C THR A 26 -1.56 -7.98 14.24
N LYS A 27 -2.58 -8.65 14.79
CA LYS A 27 -2.53 -10.07 15.17
C LYS A 27 -3.14 -11.00 14.12
N CYS A 28 -3.84 -10.46 13.13
CA CYS A 28 -4.55 -11.22 12.09
C CYS A 28 -4.23 -10.61 10.72
N PRO A 29 -3.02 -10.83 10.17
CA PRO A 29 -2.60 -10.21 8.92
C PRO A 29 -3.54 -10.54 7.75
N THR A 30 -4.04 -11.77 7.68
CA THR A 30 -4.89 -12.27 6.58
C THR A 30 -6.24 -11.57 6.39
N LYS A 31 -6.66 -10.70 7.32
CA LYS A 31 -7.86 -9.86 7.15
C LYS A 31 -7.59 -8.51 6.49
N TRP A 32 -6.33 -8.12 6.35
CA TRP A 32 -5.96 -6.83 5.79
C TRP A 32 -5.80 -6.91 4.28
N ILE A 33 -6.36 -5.90 3.61
CA ILE A 33 -6.15 -5.61 2.21
C ILE A 33 -5.58 -4.19 2.14
N ILE A 34 -4.51 -4.02 1.37
CA ILE A 34 -3.98 -2.70 1.01
C ILE A 34 -4.26 -2.45 -0.48
N GLU A 35 -4.67 -1.24 -0.80
CA GLU A 35 -4.92 -0.78 -2.16
C GLU A 35 -4.03 0.42 -2.44
N ASP A 36 -3.26 0.35 -3.52
CA ASP A 36 -2.58 1.51 -4.06
C ASP A 36 -3.61 2.36 -4.82
N LEU A 37 -3.93 3.54 -4.31
CA LEU A 37 -4.95 4.42 -4.91
C LEU A 37 -4.49 5.09 -6.21
N GLU A 38 -3.20 5.07 -6.53
CA GLU A 38 -2.66 5.56 -7.80
C GLU A 38 -2.97 4.54 -8.92
N THR A 39 -2.67 3.26 -8.69
CA THR A 39 -2.79 2.20 -9.71
C THR A 39 -4.04 1.35 -9.57
N GLY A 40 -4.73 1.40 -8.42
CA GLY A 40 -5.81 0.51 -7.98
C GLY A 40 -5.37 -0.93 -7.72
N GLN A 41 -4.07 -1.22 -7.69
CA GLN A 41 -3.58 -2.56 -7.39
C GLN A 41 -3.84 -2.90 -5.93
N ARG A 42 -4.40 -4.08 -5.70
CA ARG A 42 -4.70 -4.59 -4.35
C ARG A 42 -3.77 -5.72 -3.96
N TYR A 43 -3.50 -5.79 -2.66
CA TYR A 43 -2.73 -6.85 -2.06
C TYR A 43 -3.35 -7.31 -0.75
N ARG A 44 -3.29 -8.61 -0.47
CA ARG A 44 -3.72 -9.21 0.80
C ARG A 44 -2.50 -9.57 1.62
N ALA A 45 -2.49 -9.18 2.89
CA ALA A 45 -1.42 -9.60 3.79
C ALA A 45 -1.52 -11.11 4.07
N ASN A 46 -0.40 -11.82 4.01
CA ASN A 46 -0.36 -13.29 4.11
C ASN A 46 0.19 -13.82 5.45
N GLY A 47 0.77 -12.93 6.26
CA GLY A 47 1.27 -13.24 7.61
C GLY A 47 2.72 -13.66 7.69
N THR A 48 3.46 -13.63 6.58
CA THR A 48 4.92 -13.68 6.65
C THR A 48 5.46 -12.38 7.28
N THR A 49 6.62 -12.49 7.94
CA THR A 49 7.27 -11.35 8.62
C THR A 49 8.51 -10.86 7.89
N GLU A 50 8.90 -11.52 6.80
CA GLU A 50 10.00 -11.11 5.96
C GLU A 50 9.57 -9.92 5.09
N ILE A 51 10.38 -8.86 5.11
CA ILE A 51 10.09 -7.65 4.34
C ILE A 51 10.15 -8.00 2.84
N GLY A 52 9.10 -7.62 2.11
CA GLY A 52 8.96 -7.90 0.69
C GLY A 52 8.11 -9.13 0.36
N THR A 53 7.82 -9.99 1.34
CA THR A 53 6.96 -11.19 1.13
C THR A 53 5.62 -11.10 1.85
N MET A 54 5.37 -10.03 2.62
CA MET A 54 4.22 -9.87 3.53
C MET A 54 2.85 -9.84 2.83
N PHE A 55 2.84 -9.58 1.51
CA PHE A 55 1.63 -9.29 0.75
C PHE A 55 1.61 -10.05 -0.57
N ASP A 56 0.47 -10.65 -0.88
CA ASP A 56 0.21 -11.29 -2.16
C ASP A 56 -0.75 -10.41 -2.99
N PRO A 57 -0.51 -10.23 -4.30
CA PRO A 57 -1.43 -9.50 -5.16
C PRO A 57 -2.77 -10.23 -5.25
N ILE A 58 -3.85 -9.45 -5.31
CA ILE A 58 -5.22 -9.96 -5.51
C ILE A 58 -5.91 -9.19 -6.63
N ASP A 59 -6.81 -9.86 -7.36
CA ASP A 59 -7.44 -9.33 -8.59
C ASP A 59 -8.95 -9.62 -8.65
N TYR A 60 -9.65 -9.44 -7.53
CA TYR A 60 -11.11 -9.65 -7.45
C TYR A 60 -11.88 -8.39 -7.06
#